data_AF-A0A3D2YV31-F1
#
_entry.id   AF-A0A3D2YV31-F1
#
_cell.length_a   1.000
_cell.length_b   1.000
_cell.length_c   1.000
_cell.angle_alpha   90.00
_cell.angle_beta   90.00
_cell.angle_gamma   90.00
#
_symmetry.space_group_name_H-M   'P 1'
#
loop_
_entity.id
_entity.type
_entity.pdbx_description
1 polymer ?
#
loop_
_entity_poly.entity_id
_entity_poly.type
_entity_poly.pdbx_seq_one_letter_code
_entity_poly.pdbx_strand_id
1 'polypeptide(L)'
;MDTPTVHDLVYVDGIYSPQLSSPATSGVTAASLALAAVENSPGLESHMAQYAPSDDGFTALNTAFLHDGAYVHVADGHPEKPVVRVSYLTTKGTDPKVTYPRTLVVAGTNTDVTVVESYAGPADSVYFTNAVTEISVADGATVDHYRLLMEGAQAFHVGTSRVKQHKDSSFSSASFILGTALARNDMEVLMDAPGAFCSLNGLYLTTDNQHIDNLISIDHAQPDCTSRLNYKGILDGKSRAVFGGTVMVRRDAQR
;
A
#
# COMPACT_ATOMS: atom_id res chain seq x y z
N MET A 1 14.26 3.01 25.33
CA MET A 1 13.87 2.58 23.97
C MET A 1 13.95 3.84 23.14
N ASP A 2 14.89 3.91 22.21
CA ASP A 2 14.95 5.05 21.30
C ASP A 2 13.65 5.11 20.50
N THR A 3 13.09 6.31 20.39
CA THR A 3 11.91 6.55 19.57
C THR A 3 12.28 6.23 18.12
N PRO A 4 11.52 5.38 17.40
CA PRO A 4 11.84 5.05 16.03
C PRO A 4 11.84 6.32 15.17
N THR A 5 12.77 6.41 14.23
CA THR A 5 12.83 7.51 13.25
C THR A 5 11.57 7.49 12.40
N VAL A 6 10.83 8.60 12.36
CA VAL A 6 9.57 8.75 11.60
C VAL A 6 9.76 9.76 10.48
N HIS A 7 9.38 9.38 9.26
CA HIS A 7 9.37 10.24 8.08
C HIS A 7 7.93 10.39 7.57
N ASP A 8 7.51 11.63 7.34
CA ASP A 8 6.18 11.97 6.86
C ASP A 8 6.25 12.39 5.39
N LEU A 9 5.41 11.79 4.55
CA LEU A 9 5.20 12.19 3.17
C LEU A 9 3.73 12.55 3.00
N VAL A 10 3.45 13.81 2.72
CA VAL A 10 2.07 14.33 2.67
C VAL A 10 1.75 14.80 1.27
N TYR A 11 0.60 14.36 0.76
CA TYR A 11 0.07 14.72 -0.55
C TYR A 11 -1.32 15.32 -0.35
N VAL A 12 -1.55 16.49 -0.93
CA VAL A 12 -2.81 17.21 -0.85
C VAL A 12 -3.39 17.31 -2.26
N ASP A 13 -4.58 16.74 -2.45
CA ASP A 13 -5.25 16.63 -3.76
C ASP A 13 -4.34 16.03 -4.85
N GLY A 14 -3.52 15.03 -4.47
CA GLY A 14 -2.59 14.35 -5.37
C GLY A 14 -1.24 15.04 -5.59
N ILE A 15 -0.98 16.17 -4.92
CA ILE A 15 0.25 16.96 -5.04
C ILE A 15 1.07 16.86 -3.77
N TYR A 16 2.37 16.54 -3.88
CA TYR A 16 3.27 16.52 -2.74
C TYR A 16 3.37 17.89 -2.04
N SER A 17 3.33 17.89 -0.70
CA SER A 17 3.45 19.08 0.13
C SER A 17 4.77 19.06 0.92
N PRO A 18 5.80 19.79 0.46
CA PRO A 18 7.09 19.86 1.16
C PRO A 18 6.97 20.42 2.58
N GLN A 19 6.04 21.35 2.81
CA GLN A 19 5.89 22.03 4.11
C GLN A 19 5.25 21.13 5.19
N LEU A 20 4.56 20.07 4.77
CA LEU A 20 3.91 19.10 5.66
C LEU A 20 4.68 17.78 5.74
N SER A 21 5.80 17.66 5.02
CA SER A 21 6.58 16.44 4.89
C SER A 21 7.93 16.55 5.58
N SER A 22 8.47 15.42 6.03
CA SER A 22 9.79 15.24 6.63
C SER A 22 10.55 14.11 5.91
N PRO A 23 10.99 14.34 4.65
CA PRO A 23 11.63 13.32 3.83
C PRO A 23 13.00 12.91 4.38
N ALA A 24 13.51 11.78 3.88
CA ALA A 24 14.86 11.30 4.16
C ALA A 24 15.56 10.84 2.88
N THR A 25 16.88 11.03 2.81
CA THR A 25 17.71 10.64 1.66
C THR A 25 19.05 9.98 2.07
N SER A 26 19.27 9.73 3.36
CA SER A 26 20.52 9.16 3.87
C SER A 26 20.24 7.82 4.55
N GLY A 27 20.75 6.73 3.97
CA GLY A 27 20.52 5.34 4.42
C GLY A 27 19.10 4.82 4.13
N VAL A 28 18.10 5.69 4.24
CA VAL A 28 16.71 5.50 3.85
C VAL A 28 16.32 6.63 2.90
N THR A 29 15.66 6.28 1.80
CA THR A 29 14.97 7.23 0.94
C THR A 29 13.49 7.20 1.26
N ALA A 30 12.95 8.29 1.78
CA ALA A 30 11.51 8.53 1.92
C ALA A 30 11.22 9.88 1.26
N ALA A 31 10.69 9.86 0.05
CA ALA A 31 10.56 11.07 -0.78
C ALA A 31 9.32 11.03 -1.68
N SER A 32 9.00 12.19 -2.26
CA SER A 32 8.10 12.24 -3.43
C SER A 32 8.69 11.41 -4.56
N LEU A 33 7.84 10.63 -5.22
CA LEU A 33 8.16 9.78 -6.34
C LEU A 33 8.63 10.61 -7.54
N ALA A 34 7.97 11.74 -7.78
CA ALA A 34 8.35 12.67 -8.84
C ALA A 34 9.74 13.27 -8.59
N LEU A 35 10.04 13.68 -7.35
CA LEU A 35 11.36 14.18 -6.98
C LEU A 35 12.43 13.08 -7.05
N ALA A 36 12.13 11.90 -6.53
CA ALA A 36 13.04 10.74 -6.58
C ALA A 36 13.40 10.34 -8.02
N ALA A 37 12.45 10.49 -8.97
CA ALA A 37 12.69 10.27 -10.40
C ALA A 37 13.64 11.31 -11.00
N VAL A 38 13.45 12.60 -10.69
CA VAL A 38 14.35 13.67 -11.16
C VAL A 38 15.76 13.49 -10.59
N GLU A 39 15.87 13.01 -9.35
CA GLU A 39 17.14 12.77 -8.65
C GLU A 39 17.81 11.43 -9.02
N ASN A 40 17.17 10.60 -9.85
CA ASN A 40 17.62 9.24 -10.20
C ASN A 40 17.90 8.39 -8.94
N SER A 41 16.94 8.39 -8.02
CA SER A 41 17.09 7.66 -6.75
C SER A 41 17.37 6.17 -6.99
N PRO A 42 18.31 5.56 -6.24
CA PRO A 42 18.70 4.17 -6.43
C PRO A 42 17.50 3.23 -6.38
N GLY A 43 17.43 2.26 -7.31
CA GLY A 43 16.40 1.22 -7.34
C GLY A 43 15.05 1.64 -7.96
N LEU A 44 14.81 2.94 -8.17
CA LEU A 44 13.51 3.43 -8.64
C LEU A 44 13.14 2.87 -10.03
N GLU A 45 13.99 3.07 -11.04
CA GLU A 45 13.72 2.64 -12.41
C GLU A 45 13.59 1.11 -12.54
N SER A 46 14.34 0.36 -11.75
CA SER A 46 14.31 -1.10 -11.78
C SER A 46 13.06 -1.71 -11.15
N HIS A 47 12.31 -0.94 -10.36
CA HIS A 47 11.13 -1.42 -9.63
C HIS A 47 9.82 -0.76 -10.05
N MET A 48 9.87 0.46 -10.59
CA MET A 48 8.67 1.19 -11.02
C MET A 48 7.86 0.38 -12.03
N ALA A 49 6.56 0.19 -11.73
CA ALA A 49 5.60 -0.48 -12.59
C ALA A 49 5.96 -1.93 -12.97
N GLN A 50 6.84 -2.58 -12.21
CA GLN A 50 7.22 -3.98 -12.44
C GLN A 50 6.23 -4.98 -11.82
N TYR A 51 5.55 -4.59 -10.73
CA TYR A 51 4.74 -5.50 -9.92
C TYR A 51 3.24 -5.31 -10.13
N ALA A 52 2.85 -4.09 -10.50
CA ALA A 52 1.49 -3.76 -10.91
C ALA A 52 1.43 -3.50 -12.42
N PRO A 53 1.36 -4.57 -13.25
CA PRO A 53 1.23 -4.42 -14.68
C PRO A 53 -0.12 -3.79 -15.07
N SER A 54 -0.17 -3.20 -16.25
CA SER A 54 -1.31 -2.42 -16.76
C SER A 54 -2.44 -3.28 -17.36
N ASP A 55 -2.57 -4.53 -16.92
CA ASP A 55 -3.61 -5.45 -17.38
C ASP A 55 -4.95 -5.24 -16.65
N ASP A 56 -4.91 -4.72 -15.43
CA ASP A 56 -6.06 -4.17 -14.72
C ASP A 56 -6.36 -2.72 -15.16
N GLY A 57 -7.65 -2.42 -15.38
CA GLY A 57 -8.10 -1.12 -15.88
C GLY A 57 -7.84 0.04 -14.91
N PHE A 58 -7.91 -0.19 -13.60
CA PHE A 58 -7.62 0.85 -12.60
C PHE A 58 -6.13 1.09 -12.45
N THR A 59 -5.30 0.05 -12.49
CA THR A 59 -3.84 0.19 -12.56
C THR A 59 -3.40 0.92 -13.83
N ALA A 60 -3.98 0.58 -14.98
CA ALA A 60 -3.70 1.27 -16.24
C ALA A 60 -4.10 2.75 -16.16
N LEU A 61 -5.27 3.06 -15.61
CA LEU A 61 -5.72 4.43 -15.41
C LEU A 61 -4.81 5.22 -14.45
N ASN A 62 -4.41 4.61 -13.33
CA ASN A 62 -3.47 5.21 -12.39
C ASN A 62 -2.13 5.51 -13.09
N THR A 63 -1.60 4.56 -13.86
CA THR A 63 -0.36 4.72 -14.62
C THR A 63 -0.46 5.85 -15.65
N ALA A 64 -1.59 5.96 -16.36
CA ALA A 64 -1.81 7.00 -17.36
C ALA A 64 -1.85 8.42 -16.78
N PHE A 65 -2.32 8.56 -15.53
CA PHE A 65 -2.42 9.83 -14.82
C PHE A 65 -1.42 9.94 -13.65
N LEU A 66 -0.39 9.10 -13.64
CA LEU A 66 0.63 9.11 -12.60
C LEU A 66 1.36 10.44 -12.64
N HIS A 67 1.12 11.24 -11.61
CA HIS A 67 1.77 12.54 -11.43
C HIS A 67 2.80 12.49 -10.30
N ASP A 68 2.44 11.90 -9.16
CA ASP A 68 3.31 11.80 -8.00
C ASP A 68 2.81 10.69 -7.05
N GLY A 69 3.57 10.47 -5.99
CA GLY A 69 3.26 9.58 -4.89
C GLY A 69 4.50 9.34 -4.05
N ALA A 70 4.58 8.24 -3.31
CA ALA A 70 5.68 8.02 -2.37
C ALA A 70 6.71 7.04 -2.91
N TYR A 71 7.98 7.36 -2.74
CA TYR A 71 9.09 6.42 -2.89
C TYR A 71 9.71 6.14 -1.52
N VAL A 72 9.72 4.88 -1.12
CA VAL A 72 10.35 4.39 0.10
C VAL A 72 11.37 3.33 -0.29
N HIS A 73 12.64 3.60 -0.02
CA HIS A 73 13.72 2.63 -0.26
C HIS A 73 14.64 2.54 0.95
N VAL A 74 14.87 1.33 1.42
CA VAL A 74 15.80 1.04 2.52
C VAL A 74 16.96 0.24 1.94
N ALA A 75 18.16 0.79 2.03
CA ALA A 75 19.36 0.15 1.48
C ALA A 75 19.69 -1.16 2.22
N ASP A 76 20.34 -2.09 1.52
CA ASP A 76 20.77 -3.38 2.07
C ASP A 76 21.47 -3.24 3.44
N GLY A 77 21.06 -4.06 4.40
CA GLY A 77 21.64 -4.14 5.73
C GLY A 77 21.51 -2.86 6.57
N HIS A 78 20.61 -1.94 6.22
CA HIS A 78 20.34 -0.76 7.02
C HIS A 78 19.95 -1.16 8.46
N PRO A 79 20.62 -0.63 9.49
CA PRO A 79 20.53 -1.15 10.86
C PRO A 79 19.29 -0.67 11.63
N GLU A 80 18.64 0.39 11.17
CA GLU A 80 17.45 0.94 11.84
C GLU A 80 16.17 0.39 11.21
N LYS A 81 15.07 0.47 11.97
CA LYS A 81 13.72 0.23 11.49
C LYS A 81 13.00 1.57 11.28
N PRO A 82 13.14 2.24 10.12
CA PRO A 82 12.41 3.48 9.84
C PRO A 82 10.89 3.24 9.81
N VAL A 83 10.15 4.27 10.21
CA VAL A 83 8.70 4.36 10.03
C VAL A 83 8.41 5.44 9.00
N VAL A 84 7.77 5.09 7.90
CA VAL A 84 7.32 6.06 6.89
C VAL A 84 5.81 6.16 6.92
N ARG A 85 5.29 7.36 7.16
CA ARG A 85 3.85 7.66 7.08
C ARG A 85 3.57 8.42 5.80
N VAL A 86 2.69 7.88 4.98
CA VAL A 86 2.26 8.45 3.71
C VAL A 86 0.80 8.88 3.84
N SER A 87 0.55 10.18 3.79
CA SER A 87 -0.78 10.75 3.95
C SER A 87 -1.29 11.32 2.64
N TYR A 88 -2.34 10.70 2.09
CA TYR A 88 -3.07 11.18 0.92
C TYR A 88 -4.34 11.89 1.39
N LEU A 89 -4.33 13.21 1.31
CA LEU A 89 -5.37 14.09 1.82
C LEU A 89 -6.15 14.71 0.67
N THR A 90 -7.46 14.53 0.64
CA THR A 90 -8.35 15.28 -0.25
C THR A 90 -8.93 16.46 0.49
N THR A 91 -8.85 17.66 -0.10
CA THR A 91 -9.42 18.88 0.51
C THR A 91 -10.85 19.12 0.04
N LYS A 92 -11.61 19.86 0.85
CA LYS A 92 -12.97 20.29 0.49
C LYS A 92 -12.94 21.19 -0.76
N GLY A 93 -13.91 20.99 -1.64
CA GLY A 93 -14.07 21.75 -2.87
C GLY A 93 -15.53 21.78 -3.33
N THR A 94 -15.82 22.61 -4.32
CA THR A 94 -17.15 22.71 -4.95
C THR A 94 -17.38 21.63 -6.00
N ASP A 95 -16.30 21.18 -6.65
CA ASP A 95 -16.32 20.20 -7.73
C ASP A 95 -15.79 18.84 -7.25
N PRO A 96 -16.30 17.72 -7.79
CA PRO A 96 -15.73 16.41 -7.53
C PRO A 96 -14.26 16.33 -7.94
N LYS A 97 -13.45 15.67 -7.10
CA LYS A 97 -12.01 15.50 -7.34
C LYS A 97 -11.63 14.06 -7.65
N VAL A 98 -10.53 13.88 -8.38
CA VAL A 98 -9.91 12.56 -8.57
C VAL A 98 -8.41 12.64 -8.30
N THR A 99 -7.86 11.61 -7.62
CA THR A 99 -6.43 11.48 -7.36
C THR A 99 -5.92 10.09 -7.76
N TYR A 100 -4.69 10.04 -8.27
CA TYR A 100 -4.04 8.82 -8.76
C TYR A 100 -2.69 8.57 -8.05
N PRO A 101 -2.66 8.43 -6.71
CA PRO A 101 -1.39 8.26 -6.00
C PRO A 101 -0.74 6.92 -6.32
N ARG A 102 0.60 6.90 -6.39
CA ARG A 102 1.39 5.66 -6.48
C ARG A 102 2.47 5.57 -5.42
N THR A 103 2.50 4.46 -4.70
CA THR A 103 3.48 4.22 -3.64
C THR A 103 4.37 3.06 -4.04
N LEU A 104 5.68 3.29 -4.07
CA LEU A 104 6.67 2.25 -4.31
C LEU A 104 7.52 2.07 -3.05
N VAL A 105 7.53 0.86 -2.51
CA VAL A 105 8.33 0.45 -1.36
C VAL A 105 9.34 -0.60 -1.80
N VAL A 106 10.62 -0.36 -1.54
CA VAL A 106 11.73 -1.26 -1.86
C VAL A 106 12.54 -1.50 -0.59
N ALA A 107 12.32 -2.64 0.05
CA ALA A 107 13.09 -3.06 1.22
C ALA A 107 14.28 -3.91 0.77
N GLY A 108 15.50 -3.40 0.95
CA GLY A 108 16.75 -4.10 0.67
C GLY A 108 16.98 -5.30 1.60
N THR A 109 17.97 -6.11 1.27
CA THR A 109 18.27 -7.36 1.98
C THR A 109 18.56 -7.12 3.46
N ASN A 110 18.03 -7.97 4.34
CA ASN A 110 18.20 -7.89 5.80
C ASN A 110 17.88 -6.50 6.38
N THR A 111 16.75 -5.90 5.97
CA THR A 111 16.26 -4.61 6.49
C THR A 111 14.90 -4.77 7.13
N ASP A 112 14.53 -3.83 8.01
CA ASP A 112 13.18 -3.75 8.58
C ASP A 112 12.58 -2.37 8.27
N VAL A 113 11.32 -2.30 7.84
CA VAL A 113 10.62 -1.02 7.64
C VAL A 113 9.14 -1.13 8.00
N THR A 114 8.60 -0.04 8.55
CA THR A 114 7.16 0.13 8.71
C THR A 114 6.66 1.22 7.78
N VAL A 115 5.64 0.94 6.99
CA VAL A 115 4.99 1.90 6.10
C VAL A 115 3.51 2.02 6.48
N VAL A 116 3.02 3.24 6.66
CA VAL A 116 1.62 3.53 6.97
C VAL A 116 1.04 4.42 5.88
N GLU A 117 0.19 3.87 5.03
CA GLU A 117 -0.62 4.64 4.07
C GLU A 117 -1.91 5.09 4.74
N SER A 118 -2.22 6.38 4.69
CA SER A 118 -3.47 6.96 5.21
C SER A 118 -4.17 7.76 4.14
N TYR A 119 -5.45 7.46 3.91
CA TYR A 119 -6.32 8.18 2.99
C TYR A 119 -7.41 8.88 3.79
N ALA A 120 -7.56 10.19 3.60
CA ALA A 120 -8.53 10.98 4.35
C ALA A 120 -9.08 12.14 3.52
N GLY A 121 -10.28 12.58 3.87
CA GLY A 121 -10.92 13.73 3.24
C GLY A 121 -12.26 14.08 3.87
N PRO A 122 -12.90 15.17 3.43
CA PRO A 122 -14.14 15.67 3.99
C PRO A 122 -15.31 14.71 3.77
N ALA A 123 -16.16 14.54 4.79
CA ALA A 123 -17.33 13.66 4.73
C ALA A 123 -18.42 14.13 3.73
N ASP A 124 -18.47 15.43 3.47
CA ASP A 124 -19.52 16.09 2.67
C ASP A 124 -19.07 16.43 1.24
N SER A 125 -17.99 15.83 0.74
CA SER A 125 -17.51 16.03 -0.64
C SER A 125 -17.42 14.70 -1.39
N VAL A 126 -17.75 14.75 -2.68
CA VAL A 126 -17.55 13.63 -3.60
C VAL A 126 -16.14 13.68 -4.15
N TYR A 127 -15.39 12.59 -4.02
CA TYR A 127 -14.08 12.45 -4.64
C TYR A 127 -13.72 10.99 -4.85
N PHE A 128 -12.82 10.74 -5.78
CA PHE A 128 -12.35 9.40 -6.14
C PHE A 128 -10.84 9.29 -5.98
N THR A 129 -10.38 8.27 -5.26
CA THR A 129 -8.97 7.92 -5.17
C THR A 129 -8.73 6.56 -5.83
N ASN A 130 -7.86 6.56 -6.84
CA ASN A 130 -7.37 5.37 -7.51
C ASN A 130 -5.90 5.16 -7.13
N ALA A 131 -5.63 4.40 -6.08
CA ALA A 131 -4.30 4.19 -5.51
C ALA A 131 -3.63 2.92 -6.03
N VAL A 132 -2.33 3.00 -6.32
CA VAL A 132 -1.50 1.83 -6.63
C VAL A 132 -0.31 1.76 -5.66
N THR A 133 -0.09 0.61 -5.06
CA THR A 133 1.03 0.36 -4.14
C THR A 133 1.82 -0.86 -4.61
N GLU A 134 3.11 -0.68 -4.77
CA GLU A 134 4.06 -1.70 -5.19
C GLU A 134 5.08 -1.92 -4.08
N ILE A 135 5.28 -3.17 -3.65
CA ILE A 135 6.18 -3.49 -2.54
C ILE A 135 7.12 -4.63 -2.94
N SER A 136 8.42 -4.35 -2.94
CA SER A 136 9.49 -5.32 -3.12
C SER A 136 10.11 -5.63 -1.76
N VAL A 137 10.09 -6.89 -1.35
CA VAL A 137 10.68 -7.35 -0.08
C VAL A 137 11.83 -8.30 -0.39
N ALA A 138 13.06 -7.81 -0.30
CA ALA A 138 14.27 -8.58 -0.62
C ALA A 138 14.58 -9.67 0.42
N ASP A 139 15.64 -10.44 0.17
CA ASP A 139 16.06 -11.55 1.01
C ASP A 139 16.24 -11.13 2.49
N GLY A 140 15.59 -11.84 3.40
CA GLY A 140 15.66 -11.58 4.84
C GLY A 140 15.07 -10.23 5.30
N ALA A 141 14.38 -9.49 4.42
CA ALA A 141 13.79 -8.20 4.77
C ALA A 141 12.40 -8.35 5.40
N THR A 142 12.04 -7.41 6.29
CA THR A 142 10.72 -7.32 6.93
C THR A 142 10.02 -6.02 6.56
N VAL A 143 8.79 -6.12 6.08
CA VAL A 143 7.91 -4.96 5.84
C VAL A 143 6.62 -5.12 6.64
N ASP A 144 6.37 -4.15 7.53
CA ASP A 144 5.08 -3.96 8.19
C ASP A 144 4.30 -2.85 7.47
N HIS A 145 3.22 -3.20 6.80
CA HIS A 145 2.42 -2.28 5.99
C HIS A 145 1.02 -2.04 6.57
N TYR A 146 0.67 -0.80 6.85
CA TYR A 146 -0.66 -0.43 7.36
C TYR A 146 -1.39 0.44 6.34
N ARG A 147 -2.64 0.11 6.05
CA ARG A 147 -3.51 0.94 5.20
C ARG A 147 -4.70 1.43 6.01
N LEU A 148 -4.83 2.74 6.14
CA LEU A 148 -5.90 3.41 6.87
C LEU A 148 -6.80 4.15 5.89
N LEU A 149 -8.00 3.63 5.69
CA LEU A 149 -9.05 4.23 4.86
C LEU A 149 -10.01 5.01 5.77
N MET A 150 -9.69 6.29 5.95
CA MET A 150 -10.42 7.26 6.79
C MET A 150 -11.08 8.34 5.92
N GLU A 151 -11.47 7.97 4.70
CA GLU A 151 -12.10 8.85 3.73
C GLU A 151 -13.56 9.15 4.07
N GLY A 152 -14.05 10.28 3.59
CA GLY A 152 -15.40 10.77 3.82
C GLY A 152 -16.49 9.82 3.32
N ALA A 153 -17.70 9.97 3.86
CA ALA A 153 -18.84 9.09 3.57
C ALA A 153 -19.33 9.14 2.11
N GLN A 154 -18.93 10.15 1.33
CA GLN A 154 -19.24 10.29 -0.10
C GLN A 154 -18.05 10.00 -1.02
N ALA A 155 -16.92 9.53 -0.46
CA ALA A 155 -15.74 9.17 -1.23
C ALA A 155 -15.96 7.88 -2.02
N PHE A 156 -15.07 7.66 -2.99
CA PHE A 156 -14.88 6.40 -3.70
C PHE A 156 -13.41 6.05 -3.65
N HIS A 157 -13.08 4.79 -3.37
CA HIS A 157 -11.71 4.32 -3.29
C HIS A 157 -11.54 3.03 -4.09
N VAL A 158 -10.53 3.00 -4.95
CA VAL A 158 -10.00 1.78 -5.54
C VAL A 158 -8.51 1.74 -5.24
N GLY A 159 -8.08 0.73 -4.48
CA GLY A 159 -6.69 0.53 -4.12
C GLY A 159 -6.20 -0.80 -4.65
N THR A 160 -5.11 -0.77 -5.41
CA THR A 160 -4.40 -1.95 -5.90
C THR A 160 -3.05 -2.05 -5.21
N SER A 161 -2.76 -3.20 -4.62
CA SER A 161 -1.49 -3.50 -3.95
C SER A 161 -0.87 -4.76 -4.55
N ARG A 162 0.40 -4.68 -4.92
CA ARG A 162 1.18 -5.80 -5.47
C ARG A 162 2.47 -5.93 -4.69
N VAL A 163 2.66 -7.11 -4.10
CA VAL A 163 3.80 -7.39 -3.22
C VAL A 163 4.58 -8.57 -3.79
N LYS A 164 5.89 -8.39 -3.94
CA LYS A 164 6.80 -9.45 -4.30
C LYS A 164 7.75 -9.73 -3.13
N GLN A 165 7.70 -10.97 -2.63
CA GLN A 165 8.53 -11.45 -1.53
C GLN A 165 9.64 -12.36 -2.03
N HIS A 166 10.85 -12.13 -1.52
CA HIS A 166 12.03 -12.94 -1.76
C HIS A 166 12.38 -13.81 -0.55
N LYS A 167 13.59 -14.40 -0.53
CA LYS A 167 13.92 -15.56 0.30
C LYS A 167 13.91 -15.17 1.77
N ASP A 168 13.30 -15.99 2.62
CA ASP A 168 13.25 -15.76 4.07
C ASP A 168 12.72 -14.37 4.45
N SER A 169 11.95 -13.73 3.57
CA SER A 169 11.39 -12.38 3.79
C SER A 169 10.08 -12.44 4.55
N SER A 170 9.73 -11.36 5.24
CA SER A 170 8.50 -11.24 6.02
C SER A 170 7.69 -10.03 5.59
N PHE A 171 6.43 -10.25 5.20
CA PHE A 171 5.49 -9.19 4.89
C PHE A 171 4.26 -9.33 5.79
N SER A 172 3.94 -8.27 6.50
CA SER A 172 2.69 -8.15 7.26
C SER A 172 1.93 -6.95 6.74
N SER A 173 0.62 -7.11 6.51
CA SER A 173 -0.24 -5.97 6.26
C SER A 173 -1.52 -5.99 7.09
N ALA A 174 -1.93 -4.81 7.55
CA ALA A 174 -3.21 -4.59 8.20
C ALA A 174 -3.97 -3.43 7.55
N SER A 175 -5.15 -3.73 7.02
CA SER A 175 -6.08 -2.73 6.46
C SER A 175 -7.17 -2.37 7.46
N PHE A 176 -7.38 -1.08 7.71
CA PHE A 176 -8.44 -0.55 8.55
C PHE A 176 -9.33 0.37 7.74
N ILE A 177 -10.61 0.04 7.62
CA ILE A 177 -11.57 0.80 6.81
C ILE A 177 -12.69 1.32 7.72
N LEU A 178 -12.75 2.64 7.87
CA LEU A 178 -13.72 3.34 8.72
C LEU A 178 -14.69 4.21 7.90
N GLY A 179 -14.48 4.32 6.59
CA GLY A 179 -15.22 5.23 5.73
C GLY A 179 -15.49 4.70 4.33
N THR A 180 -15.68 5.68 3.46
CA THR A 180 -16.08 5.68 2.04
C THR A 180 -17.47 5.15 1.70
N ALA A 181 -18.10 5.73 0.67
CA ALA A 181 -19.33 5.20 0.10
C ALA A 181 -19.06 3.86 -0.58
N LEU A 182 -17.91 3.76 -1.26
CA LEU A 182 -17.44 2.55 -1.91
C LEU A 182 -15.92 2.42 -1.77
N ALA A 183 -15.45 1.27 -1.27
CA ALA A 183 -14.05 0.86 -1.34
C ALA A 183 -13.92 -0.45 -2.12
N ARG A 184 -12.92 -0.54 -2.98
CA ARG A 184 -12.36 -1.80 -3.46
C ARG A 184 -10.89 -1.83 -3.08
N ASN A 185 -10.48 -2.86 -2.35
CA ASN A 185 -9.10 -3.11 -1.99
C ASN A 185 -8.66 -4.44 -2.62
N ASP A 186 -7.74 -4.36 -3.57
CA ASP A 186 -7.21 -5.47 -4.34
C ASP A 186 -5.75 -5.69 -3.93
N MET A 187 -5.46 -6.75 -3.16
CA MET A 187 -4.13 -7.05 -2.63
C MET A 187 -3.67 -8.40 -3.17
N GLU A 188 -2.54 -8.42 -3.86
CA GLU A 188 -1.88 -9.66 -4.29
C GLU A 188 -0.47 -9.73 -3.74
N VAL A 189 -0.14 -10.87 -3.14
CA VAL A 189 1.19 -11.18 -2.64
C VAL A 189 1.74 -12.40 -3.37
N LEU A 190 2.87 -12.22 -4.04
CA LEU A 190 3.65 -13.28 -4.65
C LEU A 190 4.83 -13.64 -3.73
N MET A 191 4.84 -14.87 -3.22
CA MET A 191 5.98 -15.45 -2.52
C MET A 191 6.89 -16.17 -3.52
N ASP A 192 7.86 -15.42 -4.08
CA ASP A 192 8.67 -15.81 -5.24
C ASP A 192 10.00 -16.48 -4.86
N ALA A 193 10.22 -16.74 -3.57
CA ALA A 193 11.38 -17.46 -3.06
C ALA A 193 11.01 -18.26 -1.79
N PRO A 194 11.76 -19.32 -1.45
CA PRO A 194 11.45 -20.14 -0.30
C PRO A 194 11.54 -19.40 1.04
N GLY A 195 10.83 -19.91 2.05
CA GLY A 195 10.93 -19.40 3.42
C GLY A 195 10.17 -18.10 3.69
N ALA A 196 9.47 -17.55 2.70
CA ALA A 196 8.74 -16.30 2.87
C ALA A 196 7.55 -16.43 3.84
N PHE A 197 7.35 -15.42 4.66
CA PHE A 197 6.21 -15.30 5.57
C PHE A 197 5.30 -14.15 5.16
N CYS A 198 4.00 -14.41 5.11
CA CYS A 198 2.97 -13.43 4.78
C CYS A 198 1.85 -13.42 5.85
N SER A 199 1.46 -12.24 6.32
CA SER A 199 0.35 -12.07 7.26
C SER A 199 -0.55 -10.91 6.84
N LEU A 200 -1.75 -11.22 6.35
CA LEU A 200 -2.71 -10.22 5.89
C LEU A 200 -3.90 -10.13 6.84
N ASN A 201 -4.12 -8.93 7.35
CA ASN A 201 -5.18 -8.63 8.31
C ASN A 201 -6.09 -7.53 7.78
N GLY A 202 -7.36 -7.57 8.16
CA GLY A 202 -8.30 -6.52 7.84
C GLY A 202 -9.35 -6.33 8.93
N LEU A 203 -9.67 -5.08 9.21
CA LEU A 203 -10.82 -4.68 10.00
C LEU A 203 -11.60 -3.60 9.24
N TYR A 204 -12.86 -3.86 8.96
CA TYR A 204 -13.72 -2.88 8.30
C TYR A 204 -15.04 -2.72 9.04
N LEU A 205 -15.44 -1.47 9.19
CA LEU A 205 -16.71 -1.07 9.78
C LEU A 205 -17.50 -0.35 8.70
N THR A 206 -18.75 -0.75 8.50
CA THR A 206 -19.63 -0.12 7.52
C THR A 206 -20.97 0.20 8.15
N THR A 207 -21.59 1.28 7.70
CA THR A 207 -22.93 1.70 8.09
C THR A 207 -23.70 2.22 6.87
N ASP A 208 -24.94 2.66 7.08
CA ASP A 208 -25.81 3.26 6.08
C ASP A 208 -25.91 2.46 4.77
N ASN A 209 -25.36 2.98 3.67
CA ASN A 209 -25.36 2.34 2.35
C ASN A 209 -23.94 2.10 1.83
N GLN A 210 -22.94 2.06 2.72
CA GLN A 210 -21.55 1.85 2.33
C GLN A 210 -21.33 0.46 1.72
N HIS A 211 -20.40 0.36 0.77
CA HIS A 211 -20.03 -0.88 0.10
C HIS A 211 -18.51 -1.08 0.16
N ILE A 212 -18.04 -2.18 0.75
CA ILE A 212 -16.60 -2.50 0.81
C ILE A 212 -16.32 -3.84 0.16
N ASP A 213 -15.44 -3.86 -0.82
CA ASP A 213 -14.88 -5.06 -1.43
C ASP A 213 -13.42 -5.22 -1.00
N ASN A 214 -13.09 -6.37 -0.40
CA ASN A 214 -11.71 -6.80 -0.18
C ASN A 214 -11.44 -8.05 -1.02
N LEU A 215 -10.53 -7.94 -1.99
CA LEU A 215 -10.11 -9.02 -2.88
C LEU A 215 -8.63 -9.29 -2.61
N ILE A 216 -8.37 -10.40 -1.94
CA ILE A 216 -7.06 -10.74 -1.39
C ILE A 216 -6.58 -12.04 -2.03
N SER A 217 -5.39 -12.00 -2.62
CA SER A 217 -4.75 -13.15 -3.26
C SER A 217 -3.35 -13.37 -2.69
N ILE A 218 -3.02 -14.61 -2.37
CA ILE A 218 -1.68 -15.02 -1.97
C ILE A 218 -1.25 -16.17 -2.89
N ASP A 219 -0.17 -15.97 -3.63
CA ASP A 219 0.43 -16.96 -4.51
C ASP A 219 1.70 -17.54 -3.87
N HIS A 220 1.59 -18.76 -3.37
CA HIS A 220 2.73 -19.58 -2.96
C HIS A 220 3.38 -20.16 -4.22
N ALA A 221 4.34 -19.40 -4.78
CA ALA A 221 5.07 -19.80 -5.97
C ALA A 221 6.30 -20.66 -5.68
N GLN A 222 6.78 -20.66 -4.43
CA GLN A 222 7.95 -21.40 -3.97
C GLN A 222 7.65 -22.15 -2.65
N PRO A 223 8.39 -23.24 -2.36
CA PRO A 223 8.15 -24.07 -1.19
C PRO A 223 8.52 -23.39 0.13
N ASP A 224 8.13 -24.00 1.24
CA ASP A 224 8.50 -23.60 2.61
C ASP A 224 8.00 -22.19 2.98
N CYS A 225 6.94 -21.71 2.32
CA CYS A 225 6.32 -20.43 2.58
C CYS A 225 5.15 -20.56 3.57
N THR A 226 4.91 -19.54 4.38
CA THR A 226 3.81 -19.53 5.36
C THR A 226 2.95 -18.30 5.18
N SER A 227 1.63 -18.48 5.08
CA SER A 227 0.68 -17.37 5.00
C SER A 227 -0.41 -17.43 6.08
N ARG A 228 -0.79 -16.27 6.63
CA ARG A 228 -1.96 -16.10 7.51
C ARG A 228 -2.87 -15.02 6.95
N LEU A 229 -4.19 -15.28 6.98
CA LEU A 229 -5.21 -14.37 6.47
C LEU A 229 -6.33 -14.23 7.52
N ASN A 230 -6.58 -13.01 7.98
CA ASN A 230 -7.57 -12.73 9.02
C ASN A 230 -8.28 -11.40 8.77
N TYR A 231 -9.51 -11.47 8.23
CA TYR A 231 -10.34 -10.30 7.96
C TYR A 231 -11.61 -10.35 8.80
N LYS A 232 -11.96 -9.22 9.43
CA LYS A 232 -13.15 -9.06 10.28
C LYS A 232 -13.97 -7.87 9.82
N GLY A 233 -15.27 -8.09 9.67
CA GLY A 233 -16.22 -7.06 9.28
C GLY A 233 -17.28 -6.83 10.35
N ILE A 234 -17.62 -5.56 10.59
CA ILE A 234 -18.77 -5.15 11.40
C ILE A 234 -19.67 -4.30 10.50
N LEU A 235 -20.89 -4.77 10.25
CA LEU A 235 -21.83 -4.14 9.33
C LEU A 235 -23.04 -3.64 10.10
N ASP A 236 -23.48 -2.42 9.78
CA ASP A 236 -24.67 -1.78 10.32
C ASP A 236 -25.52 -1.15 9.19
N GLY A 237 -26.78 -0.87 9.46
CA GLY A 237 -27.69 -0.25 8.49
C GLY A 237 -28.01 -1.17 7.29
N LYS A 238 -27.87 -0.63 6.08
CA LYS A 238 -28.07 -1.34 4.80
C LYS A 238 -26.76 -1.57 4.05
N SER A 239 -25.64 -1.52 4.78
CA SER A 239 -24.31 -1.63 4.18
C SER A 239 -24.06 -3.01 3.59
N ARG A 240 -23.03 -3.11 2.75
CA ARG A 240 -22.61 -4.35 2.11
C ARG A 240 -21.09 -4.48 2.22
N ALA A 241 -20.64 -5.70 2.45
CA ALA A 241 -19.23 -6.03 2.35
C ALA A 241 -19.05 -7.34 1.60
N VAL A 242 -18.02 -7.38 0.75
CA VAL A 242 -17.56 -8.57 0.03
C VAL A 242 -16.13 -8.86 0.46
N PHE A 243 -15.87 -10.12 0.77
CA PHE A 243 -14.53 -10.63 0.96
C PHE A 243 -14.29 -11.78 -0.01
N GLY A 244 -13.36 -11.59 -0.93
CA GLY A 244 -12.84 -12.63 -1.81
C GLY A 244 -11.41 -12.95 -1.42
N GLY A 245 -11.16 -14.16 -0.92
CA GLY A 245 -9.84 -14.62 -0.53
C GLY A 245 -9.40 -15.82 -1.37
N THR A 246 -8.26 -15.71 -2.04
CA THR A 246 -7.64 -16.82 -2.79
C THR A 246 -6.26 -17.11 -2.24
N VAL A 247 -5.98 -18.38 -1.95
CA VAL A 247 -4.63 -18.86 -1.66
C VAL A 247 -4.30 -19.91 -2.71
N MET A 248 -3.39 -19.56 -3.62
CA MET A 248 -2.90 -20.46 -4.65
C MET A 248 -1.60 -21.09 -4.17
N VAL A 249 -1.50 -22.42 -4.25
CA VAL A 249 -0.25 -23.15 -4.01
C VAL A 249 0.16 -23.80 -5.32
N ARG A 250 1.25 -23.31 -5.90
CA ARG A 250 1.76 -23.87 -7.16
C ARG A 250 2.24 -25.31 -6.95
N ARG A 251 2.23 -26.10 -8.02
CA ARG A 251 2.52 -27.54 -7.97
C ARG A 251 3.86 -27.87 -7.27
N ASP A 252 4.88 -27.08 -7.55
CA ASP A 252 6.24 -27.28 -7.02
C ASP A 252 6.52 -26.50 -5.72
N ALA A 253 5.52 -25.76 -5.21
CA ALA A 253 5.58 -24.99 -3.97
C ALA A 253 5.05 -25.76 -2.75
N GLN A 254 4.78 -27.06 -2.90
CA GLN A 254 4.25 -27.88 -1.82
C GLN A 254 5.34 -28.16 -0.77
N ARG A 255 5.33 -27.39 0.32
CA ARG A 255 5.79 -27.73 1.68
C ARG A 255 5.62 -26.53 2.59
#